data_AF-A0A3M1QYE5-F1
#
_entry.id   AF-A0A3M1QYE5-F1
#
_cell.length_a   1.000
_cell.length_b   1.000
_cell.length_c   1.000
_cell.angle_alpha   90.00
_cell.angle_beta   90.00
_cell.angle_gamma   90.00
#
_symmetry.space_group_name_H-M   'P 1'
#
loop_
_entity.id
_entity.type
_entity.pdbx_description
1 polymer ?
#
loop_
_entity_poly.entity_id
_entity_poly.type
_entity_poly.pdbx_seq_one_letter_code
_entity_poly.pdbx_strand_id
1 'polypeptide(L)'
;MSSNADSSSRVPRWPSALALTVALMLSVLSGVALWRFHRSLPFEQLRRVTGEQWNAAMRRTLTDAPQAVRDGWDMQGASSRILGLRFANSPRSVGTDLSQVHEMLANVRSSHLPRLQYAIAALLVLEQRDAPPEDRWKMVEPLLRGLENGDFRHHTQDLVAALAHQYRTLGLDDGTAASIAWFDFSFVHGPLVEFGVIAMERLAEQRAALGDESGATLCRRVTRRWLRQWVLLPGPAGLRLLAAARLAEDLQRENRDSAVARDLRAWRSAYHEHARRLPGTLLGGVGGPSVAPQTQQRFAQSVVWASWTASAALTAALVTLLGCWSLFTRAAGAGGRRASLFGVIAAGALVACGYAWAATQTDVVVHDLRADFSRWIYWPVHPFIAAAALLMLVVLCSRFLPHHGRTRTMTRLALTAWILLAPTASGLTMWADRARRAHSEALTFVLHDDYAAIAGAEPDRLLDSLRAWRP
;
A
#
# COMPACT_ATOMS: atom_id res chain seq x y z
N MET A 1 -5.41 20.00 -81.90
CA MET A 1 -6.33 18.91 -81.38
C MET A 1 -5.52 17.77 -80.76
N SER A 2 -4.70 18.15 -79.66
CA SER A 2 -3.92 17.32 -78.71
C SER A 2 -4.68 17.20 -77.38
N SER A 3 -5.60 16.20 -77.22
CA SER A 3 -6.28 15.41 -76.16
C SER A 3 -5.29 14.89 -75.12
N ASN A 4 -4.85 15.76 -74.17
CA ASN A 4 -4.27 15.52 -72.82
C ASN A 4 -5.25 14.76 -71.92
N ALA A 5 -5.47 13.47 -72.16
CA ALA A 5 -5.95 12.36 -71.29
C ALA A 5 -5.17 12.31 -69.98
N ASP A 6 -5.49 13.22 -69.06
CA ASP A 6 -5.44 13.21 -67.58
C ASP A 6 -5.81 11.84 -67.01
N SER A 7 -4.94 10.82 -67.16
CA SER A 7 -4.85 9.56 -66.38
C SER A 7 -4.53 9.84 -64.91
N SER A 8 -5.42 10.54 -64.16
CA SER A 8 -5.43 10.53 -62.67
C SER A 8 -5.63 9.11 -62.13
N SER A 9 -4.63 8.22 -62.25
CA SER A 9 -4.34 7.00 -61.46
C SER A 9 -4.98 7.06 -60.07
N ARG A 10 -6.31 6.85 -59.94
CA ARG A 10 -7.09 6.50 -58.72
C ARG A 10 -6.31 5.52 -57.84
N VAL A 11 -5.20 5.99 -57.26
CA VAL A 11 -4.53 5.23 -56.18
C VAL A 11 -5.60 4.56 -55.31
N PRO A 12 -5.76 3.20 -55.37
CA PRO A 12 -6.69 2.35 -54.61
C PRO A 12 -6.71 2.74 -53.12
N ARG A 13 -7.74 3.43 -52.55
CA ARG A 13 -8.24 3.72 -51.20
C ARG A 13 -8.07 2.52 -50.26
N TRP A 14 -7.35 1.45 -50.62
CA TRP A 14 -7.27 0.18 -49.84
C TRP A 14 -6.15 0.27 -48.79
N PRO A 15 -5.20 1.13 -48.91
CA PRO A 15 -4.12 1.12 -47.91
C PRO A 15 -4.49 1.91 -46.65
N SER A 16 -5.47 2.81 -46.70
CA SER A 16 -5.85 3.61 -45.51
C SER A 16 -6.91 2.87 -44.68
N ALA A 17 -7.78 2.17 -45.38
CA ALA A 17 -8.77 1.35 -44.65
C ALA A 17 -8.09 0.18 -43.91
N LEU A 18 -7.17 -0.40 -44.56
CA LEU A 18 -6.41 -1.48 -43.89
C LEU A 18 -5.59 -0.93 -42.72
N ALA A 19 -4.94 0.28 -42.87
CA ALA A 19 -4.16 0.89 -41.77
C ALA A 19 -5.07 1.26 -40.59
N LEU A 20 -6.23 1.72 -40.86
CA LEU A 20 -7.19 2.03 -39.78
C LEU A 20 -7.65 0.75 -39.06
N THR A 21 -7.93 -0.26 -39.89
CA THR A 21 -8.34 -1.53 -39.25
C THR A 21 -7.22 -2.07 -38.37
N VAL A 22 -5.98 -1.99 -38.86
CA VAL A 22 -4.86 -2.48 -38.04
C VAL A 22 -4.73 -1.62 -36.77
N ALA A 23 -4.90 -0.32 -36.93
CA ALA A 23 -4.77 0.56 -35.74
C ALA A 23 -5.87 0.24 -34.72
N LEU A 24 -7.03 0.02 -35.18
CA LEU A 24 -8.13 -0.33 -34.27
C LEU A 24 -7.87 -1.66 -33.56
N MET A 25 -7.48 -2.67 -34.40
CA MET A 25 -7.16 -3.96 -33.78
C MET A 25 -6.08 -3.82 -32.70
N LEU A 26 -5.01 -3.03 -32.96
CA LEU A 26 -3.93 -2.85 -31.97
C LEU A 26 -4.43 -2.11 -30.74
N SER A 27 -5.34 -1.21 -30.93
CA SER A 27 -5.89 -0.47 -29.76
C SER A 27 -6.70 -1.41 -28.86
N VAL A 28 -7.53 -2.26 -29.57
CA VAL A 28 -8.31 -3.23 -28.77
C VAL A 28 -7.37 -4.15 -27.98
N LEU A 29 -6.31 -4.61 -28.64
CA LEU A 29 -5.37 -5.50 -27.92
C LEU A 29 -4.69 -4.76 -26.76
N SER A 30 -4.32 -3.47 -27.05
CA SER A 30 -3.68 -2.68 -25.98
C SER A 30 -4.66 -2.41 -24.83
N GLY A 31 -5.86 -2.10 -25.23
CA GLY A 31 -6.91 -1.93 -24.20
C GLY A 31 -7.09 -3.17 -23.34
N VAL A 32 -7.17 -4.33 -24.00
CA VAL A 32 -7.35 -5.59 -23.25
C VAL A 32 -6.15 -5.81 -22.32
N ALA A 33 -4.90 -5.58 -22.80
CA ALA A 33 -3.71 -5.78 -21.95
C ALA A 33 -3.75 -4.82 -20.74
N LEU A 34 -4.11 -3.60 -20.99
CA LEU A 34 -4.17 -2.62 -19.89
C LEU A 34 -5.26 -2.99 -18.89
N TRP A 35 -6.41 -3.35 -19.49
CA TRP A 35 -7.50 -3.80 -18.62
C TRP A 35 -7.07 -4.99 -17.75
N ARG A 36 -6.43 -5.99 -18.32
CA ARG A 36 -5.98 -7.18 -17.55
C ARG A 36 -4.98 -6.75 -16.47
N PHE A 37 -4.07 -5.91 -16.91
CA PHE A 37 -3.08 -5.45 -15.92
C PHE A 37 -3.78 -4.71 -14.77
N HIS A 38 -4.64 -3.84 -15.19
CA HIS A 38 -5.37 -3.10 -14.15
C HIS A 38 -6.10 -4.06 -13.20
N ARG A 39 -6.71 -5.05 -13.79
CA ARG A 39 -7.47 -6.00 -12.96
C ARG A 39 -6.53 -6.84 -12.08
N SER A 40 -5.30 -6.85 -12.46
CA SER A 40 -4.35 -7.69 -11.69
C SER A 40 -3.74 -6.89 -10.53
N LEU A 41 -4.02 -5.65 -10.49
CA LEU A 41 -3.47 -4.87 -9.36
C LEU A 41 -4.15 -5.25 -8.04
N PRO A 42 -3.34 -5.36 -6.92
CA PRO A 42 -3.82 -5.88 -5.62
C PRO A 42 -5.13 -5.20 -5.19
N PHE A 43 -5.39 -3.97 -5.45
CA PHE A 43 -6.62 -3.29 -5.01
C PHE A 43 -7.82 -3.77 -5.83
N GLU A 44 -7.56 -3.78 -7.15
CA GLU A 44 -8.71 -4.24 -7.96
C GLU A 44 -9.11 -5.67 -7.59
N GLN A 45 -8.10 -6.35 -7.22
CA GLN A 45 -8.44 -7.73 -6.79
C GLN A 45 -9.24 -7.71 -5.48
N LEU A 46 -8.88 -6.79 -4.59
CA LEU A 46 -9.60 -6.72 -3.30
C LEU A 46 -11.00 -6.14 -3.49
N ARG A 47 -11.15 -5.25 -4.43
CA ARG A 47 -12.47 -4.64 -4.69
C ARG A 47 -13.48 -5.69 -5.16
N ARG A 48 -12.98 -6.69 -5.65
CA ARG A 48 -13.93 -7.68 -6.22
C ARG A 48 -14.46 -8.61 -5.12
N VAL A 49 -13.73 -8.46 -4.03
CA VAL A 49 -14.15 -9.38 -2.96
C VAL A 49 -15.25 -8.69 -2.16
N THR A 50 -16.52 -9.31 -2.26
CA THR A 50 -17.64 -8.72 -1.48
C THR A 50 -17.47 -8.99 0.01
N GLY A 51 -18.12 -8.07 0.79
CA GLY A 51 -18.11 -8.29 2.25
C GLY A 51 -18.58 -9.70 2.64
N GLU A 52 -19.55 -10.21 1.92
CA GLU A 52 -20.06 -11.57 2.23
C GLU A 52 -19.00 -12.65 1.95
N GLN A 53 -18.32 -12.46 0.81
CA GLN A 53 -17.25 -13.44 0.48
C GLN A 53 -16.12 -13.39 1.52
N TRP A 54 -15.93 -12.17 1.88
CA TRP A 54 -14.86 -12.04 2.89
C TRP A 54 -15.27 -12.73 4.19
N ASN A 55 -16.45 -12.45 4.61
CA ASN A 55 -16.91 -13.06 5.87
C ASN A 55 -16.99 -14.57 5.78
N ALA A 56 -17.47 -15.07 4.67
CA ALA A 56 -17.53 -16.54 4.50
C ALA A 56 -16.13 -17.16 4.52
N ALA A 57 -15.25 -16.49 3.80
CA ALA A 57 -13.86 -17.04 3.76
C ALA A 57 -13.23 -17.01 5.16
N MET A 58 -13.54 -15.94 5.84
CA MET A 58 -12.95 -15.84 7.20
C MET A 58 -13.56 -16.90 8.12
N ARG A 59 -14.81 -17.07 8.05
CA ARG A 59 -15.46 -18.11 8.88
C ARG A 59 -14.88 -19.50 8.58
N ARG A 60 -14.66 -19.70 7.35
CA ARG A 60 -14.08 -21.02 6.99
C ARG A 60 -12.67 -21.17 7.56
N THR A 61 -11.93 -20.06 7.48
CA THR A 61 -10.54 -20.14 7.99
C THR A 61 -10.53 -20.36 9.50
N LEU A 62 -11.55 -19.91 10.12
CA LEU A 62 -11.47 -19.96 11.60
C LEU A 62 -12.17 -21.21 12.13
N THR A 63 -13.10 -21.79 11.42
CA THR A 63 -13.86 -22.95 11.95
C THR A 63 -12.92 -24.13 12.20
N ASP A 64 -11.86 -24.27 11.43
CA ASP A 64 -11.00 -25.45 11.65
C ASP A 64 -9.55 -25.01 11.92
N ALA A 65 -9.46 -23.79 12.35
CA ALA A 65 -8.07 -23.30 12.46
C ALA A 65 -7.45 -23.76 13.78
N PRO A 66 -6.16 -24.03 13.70
CA PRO A 66 -5.46 -24.34 14.95
C PRO A 66 -5.66 -23.24 16.00
N GLN A 67 -5.51 -23.68 17.24
CA GLN A 67 -5.78 -22.73 18.36
C GLN A 67 -4.90 -21.49 18.25
N ALA A 68 -3.72 -21.59 17.85
CA ALA A 68 -2.83 -20.42 17.76
C ALA A 68 -3.39 -19.37 16.77
N VAL A 69 -3.96 -19.82 15.69
CA VAL A 69 -4.56 -18.88 14.72
C VAL A 69 -5.79 -18.20 15.34
N ARG A 70 -6.56 -18.97 15.99
CA ARG A 70 -7.75 -18.36 16.62
C ARG A 70 -7.35 -17.36 17.70
N ASP A 71 -6.35 -17.77 18.50
CA ASP A 71 -5.86 -16.81 19.50
C ASP A 71 -5.35 -15.52 18.85
N GLY A 72 -4.53 -15.68 17.80
CA GLY A 72 -4.02 -14.48 17.09
C GLY A 72 -5.18 -13.62 16.55
N TRP A 73 -6.16 -14.32 16.06
CA TRP A 73 -7.31 -13.55 15.50
C TRP A 73 -8.04 -12.79 16.60
N ASP A 74 -8.35 -13.46 17.71
CA ASP A 74 -9.04 -12.77 18.81
C ASP A 74 -8.21 -11.60 19.35
N MET A 75 -6.88 -11.78 19.37
CA MET A 75 -6.04 -10.67 19.89
C MET A 75 -6.04 -9.50 18.89
N GLN A 76 -5.93 -9.86 17.62
CA GLN A 76 -5.99 -8.78 16.62
C GLN A 76 -7.34 -8.05 16.68
N GLY A 77 -8.44 -8.84 16.74
CA GLY A 77 -9.78 -8.22 16.84
C GLY A 77 -9.88 -7.31 18.08
N ALA A 78 -9.32 -7.80 19.21
CA ALA A 78 -9.38 -6.96 20.44
C ALA A 78 -8.59 -5.67 20.24
N SER A 79 -7.42 -5.75 19.62
CA SER A 79 -6.63 -4.53 19.36
C SER A 79 -7.40 -3.55 18.47
N SER A 80 -8.01 -4.08 17.43
CA SER A 80 -8.81 -3.19 16.55
C SER A 80 -9.91 -2.49 17.35
N ARG A 81 -10.53 -3.20 18.23
CA ARG A 81 -11.61 -2.56 19.01
C ARG A 81 -11.05 -1.52 19.98
N ILE A 82 -9.97 -1.90 20.59
CA ILE A 82 -9.34 -0.92 21.51
C ILE A 82 -8.99 0.37 20.74
N LEU A 83 -8.47 0.15 19.56
CA LEU A 83 -8.18 1.36 18.75
C LEU A 83 -9.48 2.15 18.47
N GLY A 84 -10.56 1.42 18.12
CA GLY A 84 -11.85 2.10 17.95
C GLY A 84 -12.25 2.91 19.18
N LEU A 85 -11.96 2.31 20.40
CA LEU A 85 -12.31 3.06 21.63
C LEU A 85 -11.54 4.38 21.70
N ARG A 86 -10.43 4.38 21.28
CA ARG A 86 -9.60 5.62 21.37
C ARG A 86 -10.13 6.69 20.42
N PHE A 87 -10.63 6.19 19.31
CA PHE A 87 -11.00 7.24 18.34
C PHE A 87 -12.50 7.50 18.40
N ALA A 88 -13.16 6.73 19.28
CA ALA A 88 -14.62 6.95 19.34
C ALA A 88 -14.90 8.29 20.04
N ASN A 89 -15.70 9.12 19.33
CA ASN A 89 -16.08 10.46 19.84
C ASN A 89 -17.34 10.38 20.69
N SER A 90 -17.84 9.06 20.96
CA SER A 90 -19.08 9.06 21.77
C SER A 90 -18.90 8.17 23.01
N PRO A 91 -19.10 8.72 24.23
CA PRO A 91 -18.97 8.07 25.55
C PRO A 91 -19.98 6.92 25.72
N ARG A 92 -21.09 6.82 24.86
CA ARG A 92 -22.14 5.79 25.06
C ARG A 92 -21.73 4.47 24.41
N SER A 93 -20.73 4.42 23.56
CA SER A 93 -20.30 3.16 22.91
C SER A 93 -19.10 2.55 23.63
N VAL A 94 -18.71 3.18 24.80
CA VAL A 94 -17.42 2.80 25.43
C VAL A 94 -17.66 1.57 26.33
N GLY A 95 -18.91 1.45 27.04
CA GLY A 95 -19.20 0.29 27.91
C GLY A 95 -19.40 -0.99 27.09
N THR A 96 -20.06 -0.95 25.98
CA THR A 96 -20.30 -2.13 25.12
C THR A 96 -18.99 -2.59 24.46
N ASP A 97 -18.04 -1.71 24.26
CA ASP A 97 -16.78 -2.07 23.55
C ASP A 97 -15.81 -2.76 24.52
N LEU A 98 -15.82 -2.39 25.84
CA LEU A 98 -14.93 -3.07 26.79
C LEU A 98 -15.42 -4.51 27.05
N SER A 99 -16.76 -4.74 27.20
CA SER A 99 -17.28 -6.11 27.36
C SER A 99 -16.96 -6.99 26.15
N GLN A 100 -17.03 -6.38 25.01
CA GLN A 100 -16.70 -7.18 23.79
C GLN A 100 -15.22 -7.55 23.78
N VAL A 101 -14.42 -6.52 24.17
CA VAL A 101 -12.98 -6.86 24.22
C VAL A 101 -12.76 -8.01 25.22
N HIS A 102 -13.41 -7.95 26.35
CA HIS A 102 -13.24 -9.02 27.35
C HIS A 102 -13.70 -10.37 26.78
N GLU A 103 -14.82 -10.36 26.12
CA GLU A 103 -15.33 -11.62 25.56
C GLU A 103 -14.36 -12.21 24.52
N MET A 104 -13.80 -11.28 23.74
CA MET A 104 -12.87 -11.79 22.69
C MET A 104 -11.61 -12.39 23.34
N LEU A 105 -11.25 -11.80 24.46
CA LEU A 105 -9.92 -12.19 24.99
C LEU A 105 -10.08 -13.31 26.01
N ALA A 106 -11.30 -13.64 26.42
CA ALA A 106 -11.52 -14.61 27.51
C ALA A 106 -11.12 -16.02 27.07
N ASN A 107 -10.96 -16.12 25.77
CA ASN A 107 -10.73 -17.52 25.34
C ASN A 107 -9.27 -17.73 24.93
N VAL A 108 -8.48 -16.72 25.17
CA VAL A 108 -7.08 -16.89 24.77
C VAL A 108 -6.27 -17.26 26.03
N ARG A 109 -5.77 -18.58 26.09
CA ARG A 109 -5.11 -19.01 27.35
C ARG A 109 -3.62 -19.25 27.10
N SER A 110 -3.27 -19.14 25.91
CA SER A 110 -1.88 -19.57 25.56
C SER A 110 -0.91 -18.40 25.72
N SER A 111 -1.43 -17.19 26.14
CA SER A 111 -0.59 -15.98 26.24
C SER A 111 -1.17 -15.05 27.30
N HIS A 112 -0.20 -14.23 27.84
CA HIS A 112 -0.69 -13.23 28.81
C HIS A 112 -1.01 -11.90 28.11
N LEU A 113 -0.82 -11.83 26.80
CA LEU A 113 -1.04 -10.58 26.06
C LEU A 113 -2.51 -10.15 26.13
N PRO A 114 -3.51 -11.08 26.13
CA PRO A 114 -4.92 -10.65 26.21
C PRO A 114 -5.22 -9.91 27.53
N ARG A 115 -4.65 -10.42 28.55
CA ARG A 115 -4.87 -9.73 29.83
C ARG A 115 -4.27 -8.31 29.79
N LEU A 116 -3.09 -8.17 29.24
CA LEU A 116 -2.52 -6.81 29.12
C LEU A 116 -3.38 -5.94 28.19
N GLN A 117 -3.89 -6.50 27.06
CA GLN A 117 -4.75 -5.70 26.17
C GLN A 117 -6.02 -5.26 26.90
N TYR A 118 -6.47 -6.17 27.69
CA TYR A 118 -7.69 -5.79 28.43
C TYR A 118 -7.35 -4.69 29.45
N ALA A 119 -6.23 -4.82 30.14
CA ALA A 119 -5.84 -3.75 31.08
C ALA A 119 -5.71 -2.40 30.38
N ILE A 120 -5.14 -2.41 29.19
CA ILE A 120 -4.96 -1.15 28.44
C ILE A 120 -6.33 -0.59 28.03
N ALA A 121 -7.17 -1.47 27.58
CA ALA A 121 -8.53 -1.00 27.21
C ALA A 121 -9.24 -0.38 28.44
N ALA A 122 -9.12 -1.07 29.60
CA ALA A 122 -9.78 -0.54 30.81
C ALA A 122 -9.20 0.83 31.19
N LEU A 123 -7.91 0.89 31.06
CA LEU A 123 -7.29 2.18 31.38
C LEU A 123 -7.79 3.27 30.44
N LEU A 124 -7.90 2.97 29.21
CA LEU A 124 -8.37 3.97 28.24
C LEU A 124 -9.80 4.42 28.56
N VAL A 125 -10.62 3.47 28.86
CA VAL A 125 -12.03 3.82 29.16
C VAL A 125 -12.08 4.71 30.41
N LEU A 126 -11.31 4.32 31.38
CA LEU A 126 -11.36 5.11 32.64
C LEU A 126 -10.77 6.51 32.40
N GLU A 127 -9.76 6.59 31.53
CA GLU A 127 -9.23 7.94 31.20
C GLU A 127 -10.26 8.78 30.44
N GLN A 128 -10.94 8.19 29.57
CA GLN A 128 -11.96 8.95 28.79
C GLN A 128 -13.08 9.43 29.71
N ARG A 129 -13.21 8.75 30.84
CA ARG A 129 -14.26 9.18 31.78
C ARG A 129 -13.67 10.08 32.88
N ASP A 130 -12.50 10.38 32.70
CA ASP A 130 -11.78 11.24 33.66
C ASP A 130 -11.81 10.65 35.07
N ALA A 131 -11.69 9.32 35.13
CA ALA A 131 -11.63 8.68 36.46
C ALA A 131 -10.33 9.07 37.19
N PRO A 132 -10.48 9.23 38.50
CA PRO A 132 -9.27 9.56 39.26
C PRO A 132 -8.24 8.42 39.22
N PRO A 133 -6.92 8.75 39.37
CA PRO A 133 -5.82 7.78 39.27
C PRO A 133 -6.03 6.60 40.23
N GLU A 134 -6.57 6.80 41.37
CA GLU A 134 -6.75 5.68 42.34
C GLU A 134 -7.77 4.65 41.81
N ASP A 135 -8.83 5.21 41.21
CA ASP A 135 -9.82 4.28 40.63
C ASP A 135 -9.24 3.52 39.44
N ARG A 136 -8.44 4.26 38.69
CA ARG A 136 -7.81 3.54 37.56
C ARG A 136 -6.93 2.40 38.06
N TRP A 137 -6.15 2.67 39.06
CA TRP A 137 -5.24 1.64 39.58
C TRP A 137 -6.01 0.48 40.19
N LYS A 138 -7.05 0.76 41.01
CA LYS A 138 -7.86 -0.32 41.62
C LYS A 138 -8.38 -1.28 40.56
N MET A 139 -8.62 -0.72 39.40
CA MET A 139 -9.16 -1.61 38.34
C MET A 139 -8.03 -2.33 37.61
N VAL A 140 -6.94 -1.68 37.36
CA VAL A 140 -5.93 -2.23 36.43
C VAL A 140 -4.94 -3.09 37.22
N GLU A 141 -4.74 -2.85 38.45
CA GLU A 141 -3.68 -3.56 39.20
C GLU A 141 -3.91 -5.08 39.19
N PRO A 142 -5.10 -5.47 39.46
CA PRO A 142 -5.28 -6.93 39.47
C PRO A 142 -4.99 -7.55 38.09
N LEU A 143 -5.17 -6.75 37.08
CA LEU A 143 -4.92 -7.30 35.72
C LEU A 143 -3.40 -7.34 35.43
N LEU A 144 -2.69 -6.54 36.12
CA LEU A 144 -1.23 -6.47 35.81
C LEU A 144 -0.45 -7.40 36.72
N ARG A 145 -1.02 -7.59 37.86
CA ARG A 145 -0.29 -8.45 38.80
C ARG A 145 -0.06 -9.85 38.20
N GLY A 146 1.22 -10.26 38.24
CA GLY A 146 1.55 -11.61 37.72
C GLY A 146 2.07 -11.56 36.29
N LEU A 147 1.88 -10.36 35.69
CA LEU A 147 2.31 -10.31 34.27
C LEU A 147 3.79 -9.98 34.18
N GLU A 148 4.42 -9.59 35.28
CA GLU A 148 5.86 -9.24 35.24
C GLU A 148 6.72 -10.44 34.85
N ASN A 149 6.06 -11.64 34.91
CA ASN A 149 6.79 -12.86 34.46
C ASN A 149 6.00 -13.58 33.36
N GLY A 150 5.08 -12.83 32.79
CA GLY A 150 4.15 -13.50 31.87
C GLY A 150 4.75 -13.61 30.47
N ASP A 151 4.23 -14.54 29.67
CA ASP A 151 4.55 -14.73 28.24
C ASP A 151 3.55 -13.98 27.34
N PHE A 152 4.16 -13.05 26.51
CA PHE A 152 3.25 -12.22 25.67
C PHE A 152 3.33 -12.68 24.21
N ARG A 153 3.19 -13.98 24.01
CA ARG A 153 3.19 -14.47 22.61
C ARG A 153 2.01 -13.88 21.83
N HIS A 154 2.33 -13.39 20.57
CA HIS A 154 1.26 -12.68 19.81
C HIS A 154 0.78 -13.53 18.65
N HIS A 155 1.27 -14.76 18.43
CA HIS A 155 0.81 -15.74 17.43
C HIS A 155 0.74 -15.12 16.04
N THR A 156 1.61 -14.19 15.77
CA THR A 156 1.58 -13.42 14.50
C THR A 156 1.87 -14.34 13.31
N GLN A 157 2.79 -15.21 13.44
CA GLN A 157 3.19 -16.01 12.26
C GLN A 157 2.04 -16.95 11.83
N ASP A 158 1.43 -17.52 12.91
CA ASP A 158 0.33 -18.45 12.57
C ASP A 158 -0.86 -17.70 11.95
N LEU A 159 -1.13 -16.61 12.53
CA LEU A 159 -2.29 -15.87 11.99
C LEU A 159 -1.98 -15.31 10.60
N VAL A 160 -0.81 -14.73 10.40
CA VAL A 160 -0.46 -14.15 9.08
C VAL A 160 -0.47 -15.24 8.00
N ALA A 161 0.03 -16.37 8.34
CA ALA A 161 0.01 -17.46 7.34
C ALA A 161 -1.44 -17.86 6.99
N ALA A 162 -2.26 -17.94 8.01
CA ALA A 162 -3.68 -18.31 7.74
C ALA A 162 -4.39 -17.22 6.94
N LEU A 163 -4.08 -16.00 7.27
CA LEU A 163 -4.76 -14.92 6.51
C LEU A 163 -4.23 -14.85 5.07
N ALA A 164 -2.95 -14.99 5.00
CA ALA A 164 -2.40 -15.00 3.62
C ALA A 164 -3.04 -16.10 2.77
N HIS A 165 -3.15 -17.26 3.38
CA HIS A 165 -3.82 -18.34 2.63
C HIS A 165 -5.25 -17.95 2.26
N GLN A 166 -5.87 -17.36 3.15
CA GLN A 166 -7.26 -16.96 2.86
C GLN A 166 -7.31 -15.93 1.71
N TYR A 167 -6.51 -14.95 1.77
CA TYR A 167 -6.49 -13.95 0.69
C TYR A 167 -6.16 -14.58 -0.66
N ARG A 168 -5.46 -15.59 -0.62
CA ARG A 168 -5.18 -16.28 -1.90
C ARG A 168 -6.44 -16.97 -2.44
N THR A 169 -7.20 -17.51 -1.48
CA THR A 169 -8.43 -18.18 -1.95
C THR A 169 -9.41 -17.16 -2.52
N LEU A 170 -9.12 -15.93 -2.15
CA LEU A 170 -10.02 -14.88 -2.68
C LEU A 170 -9.46 -14.29 -3.98
N GLY A 171 -8.32 -14.87 -4.47
CA GLY A 171 -7.89 -14.51 -5.83
C GLY A 171 -6.68 -13.57 -5.80
N LEU A 172 -6.15 -13.34 -4.52
CA LEU A 172 -4.95 -12.47 -4.50
C LEU A 172 -3.68 -13.27 -4.81
N ASP A 173 -2.77 -12.56 -5.45
CA ASP A 173 -1.47 -13.25 -5.66
C ASP A 173 -0.71 -13.43 -4.33
N ASP A 174 0.33 -14.34 -4.27
CA ASP A 174 1.01 -14.76 -3.02
C ASP A 174 1.64 -13.57 -2.30
N GLY A 175 2.32 -12.74 -3.09
CA GLY A 175 3.00 -11.57 -2.45
C GLY A 175 2.00 -10.59 -1.86
N THR A 176 0.96 -10.32 -2.64
CA THR A 176 -0.06 -9.36 -2.17
C THR A 176 -0.80 -9.93 -0.94
N ALA A 177 -1.12 -11.18 -1.04
CA ALA A 177 -1.82 -11.82 0.10
C ALA A 177 -0.96 -11.75 1.37
N ALA A 178 0.29 -12.05 1.25
CA ALA A 178 1.17 -12.01 2.45
C ALA A 178 1.33 -10.58 2.96
N SER A 179 1.49 -9.69 2.05
CA SER A 179 1.70 -8.28 2.47
C SER A 179 0.46 -7.75 3.20
N ILE A 180 -0.68 -7.99 2.62
CA ILE A 180 -1.92 -7.51 3.27
C ILE A 180 -2.10 -8.18 4.64
N ALA A 181 -1.82 -9.47 4.68
CA ALA A 181 -1.95 -10.15 5.99
C ALA A 181 -1.04 -9.52 7.04
N TRP A 182 0.18 -9.19 6.66
CA TRP A 182 1.11 -8.56 7.63
C TRP A 182 0.62 -7.16 8.00
N PHE A 183 0.19 -6.46 6.91
CA PHE A 183 -0.35 -5.11 7.17
C PHE A 183 -1.52 -5.15 8.16
N ASP A 184 -2.46 -6.05 7.97
CA ASP A 184 -3.64 -6.12 8.86
C ASP A 184 -3.22 -6.34 10.32
N PHE A 185 -2.21 -7.12 10.44
CA PHE A 185 -1.77 -7.37 11.83
C PHE A 185 -1.07 -6.14 12.40
N SER A 186 -0.14 -5.51 11.63
CA SER A 186 0.66 -4.36 12.16
C SER A 186 -0.23 -3.12 12.32
N PHE A 187 -1.20 -3.03 11.50
CA PHE A 187 -2.03 -1.81 11.48
C PHE A 187 -2.74 -1.63 12.83
N VAL A 188 -3.11 -2.69 13.47
CA VAL A 188 -3.89 -2.52 14.72
C VAL A 188 -2.96 -2.63 15.93
N HIS A 189 -1.88 -3.31 15.85
CA HIS A 189 -1.04 -3.51 17.07
C HIS A 189 -0.03 -2.37 17.20
N GLY A 190 0.40 -1.78 16.06
CA GLY A 190 1.33 -0.63 16.18
C GLY A 190 0.77 0.46 17.10
N PRO A 191 -0.32 1.02 16.73
CA PRO A 191 -0.90 2.07 17.58
C PRO A 191 -1.15 1.56 19.02
N LEU A 192 -1.63 0.35 19.14
CA LEU A 192 -1.81 -0.17 20.51
C LEU A 192 -0.54 -0.10 21.33
N VAL A 193 0.58 -0.55 20.70
CA VAL A 193 1.86 -0.51 21.45
C VAL A 193 2.20 0.93 21.81
N GLU A 194 2.01 1.81 20.90
CA GLU A 194 2.35 3.24 21.16
C GLU A 194 1.49 3.81 22.29
N PHE A 195 0.28 3.64 22.12
CA PHE A 195 -0.54 4.26 23.17
C PHE A 195 -0.47 3.47 24.47
N GLY A 196 -0.51 2.16 24.37
CA GLY A 196 -0.43 1.33 25.60
C GLY A 196 0.81 1.68 26.44
N VAL A 197 1.97 1.84 25.74
CA VAL A 197 3.21 2.14 26.50
C VAL A 197 3.07 3.52 27.17
N ILE A 198 2.54 4.43 26.49
CA ILE A 198 2.36 5.79 27.06
C ILE A 198 1.41 5.71 28.26
N ALA A 199 0.31 5.02 28.05
CA ALA A 199 -0.66 4.90 29.16
C ALA A 199 -0.01 4.23 30.38
N MET A 200 0.72 3.19 30.22
CA MET A 200 1.35 2.48 31.36
C MET A 200 2.41 3.37 32.03
N GLU A 201 3.11 4.13 31.22
CA GLU A 201 4.12 5.04 31.81
C GLU A 201 3.43 6.13 32.64
N ARG A 202 2.45 6.65 32.10
CA ARG A 202 1.71 7.66 32.87
C ARG A 202 1.18 7.08 34.18
N LEU A 203 0.56 5.90 34.06
CA LEU A 203 0.07 5.27 35.29
C LEU A 203 1.23 5.04 36.29
N ALA A 204 2.37 4.65 35.82
CA ALA A 204 3.53 4.44 36.72
C ALA A 204 3.93 5.77 37.38
N GLU A 205 3.99 6.83 36.63
CA GLU A 205 4.37 8.14 37.21
C GLU A 205 3.35 8.59 38.25
N GLN A 206 2.14 8.41 37.91
CA GLN A 206 1.09 8.79 38.87
C GLN A 206 1.22 7.99 40.19
N ARG A 207 1.57 6.75 40.00
CA ARG A 207 1.69 5.94 41.24
C ARG A 207 2.90 6.40 42.06
N ALA A 208 3.93 6.64 41.33
CA ALA A 208 5.13 7.11 42.07
C ALA A 208 4.84 8.42 42.79
N ALA A 209 4.10 9.31 42.18
CA ALA A 209 3.77 10.61 42.79
C ALA A 209 2.90 10.44 44.05
N LEU A 210 2.20 9.36 44.05
CA LEU A 210 1.35 9.12 45.24
C LEU A 210 2.10 8.30 46.28
N GLY A 211 3.42 8.07 46.08
CA GLY A 211 4.26 7.35 47.05
C GLY A 211 4.17 5.82 46.91
N ASP A 212 3.39 5.29 45.92
CA ASP A 212 3.31 3.82 45.69
C ASP A 212 4.38 3.39 44.68
N GLU A 213 5.60 3.16 45.19
CA GLU A 213 6.74 2.81 44.29
C GLU A 213 6.58 1.39 43.74
N SER A 214 6.02 0.52 44.55
CA SER A 214 5.83 -0.87 44.07
C SER A 214 4.90 -0.91 42.85
N GLY A 215 3.83 -0.14 42.91
CA GLY A 215 2.91 -0.09 41.74
C GLY A 215 3.62 0.48 40.50
N ALA A 216 4.33 1.57 40.72
CA ALA A 216 5.07 2.15 39.57
C ALA A 216 6.04 1.13 38.97
N THR A 217 6.74 0.37 39.83
CA THR A 217 7.70 -0.64 39.35
C THR A 217 6.98 -1.76 38.59
N LEU A 218 5.86 -2.14 39.11
CA LEU A 218 5.10 -3.20 38.42
C LEU A 218 4.75 -2.76 36.99
N CYS A 219 4.26 -1.56 36.82
CA CYS A 219 3.89 -1.08 35.47
C CYS A 219 5.12 -1.09 34.55
N ARG A 220 6.21 -0.64 35.09
CA ARG A 220 7.42 -0.55 34.23
C ARG A 220 7.92 -1.95 33.86
N ARG A 221 7.91 -2.84 34.83
CA ARG A 221 8.42 -4.21 34.53
C ARG A 221 7.54 -4.89 33.49
N VAL A 222 6.23 -4.75 33.64
CA VAL A 222 5.33 -5.40 32.67
C VAL A 222 5.55 -4.80 31.28
N THR A 223 5.66 -3.44 31.21
CA THR A 223 5.86 -2.79 29.90
C THR A 223 7.19 -3.24 29.27
N ARG A 224 8.25 -3.26 30.03
CA ARG A 224 9.56 -3.68 29.47
C ARG A 224 9.52 -5.14 28.98
N ARG A 225 8.87 -5.90 29.77
CA ARG A 225 8.79 -7.32 29.31
C ARG A 225 7.97 -7.42 28.03
N TRP A 226 6.86 -6.79 28.07
CA TRP A 226 6.01 -6.80 26.86
C TRP A 226 6.80 -6.31 25.65
N LEU A 227 7.53 -5.18 25.69
CA LEU A 227 8.29 -4.64 24.54
C LEU A 227 9.45 -5.57 24.17
N ARG A 228 10.03 -6.08 25.23
CA ARG A 228 11.10 -7.05 24.92
C ARG A 228 10.57 -8.21 24.07
N GLN A 229 9.45 -8.81 24.42
CA GLN A 229 8.95 -9.97 23.65
C GLN A 229 8.53 -9.55 22.24
N TRP A 230 8.06 -8.36 22.12
CA TRP A 230 7.74 -7.91 20.73
C TRP A 230 8.99 -7.80 19.88
N VAL A 231 10.07 -7.40 20.57
CA VAL A 231 11.32 -7.28 19.78
C VAL A 231 11.85 -8.68 19.45
N LEU A 232 11.65 -9.67 20.33
CA LEU A 232 12.36 -10.96 20.18
C LEU A 232 11.51 -11.95 19.37
N LEU A 233 10.22 -11.81 19.43
CA LEU A 233 9.39 -12.80 18.72
C LEU A 233 9.19 -12.35 17.27
N PRO A 234 9.08 -13.36 16.45
CA PRO A 234 8.87 -13.00 15.04
C PRO A 234 7.58 -12.19 14.84
N GLY A 235 7.73 -11.13 13.96
CA GLY A 235 6.56 -10.28 13.68
C GLY A 235 6.92 -9.19 12.66
N PRO A 236 5.84 -8.33 12.37
CA PRO A 236 6.12 -7.26 11.41
C PRO A 236 7.27 -6.35 11.87
N ALA A 237 8.10 -5.99 10.92
CA ALA A 237 9.34 -5.24 11.23
C ALA A 237 9.00 -3.90 11.89
N GLY A 238 8.03 -3.25 11.25
CA GLY A 238 7.67 -1.94 11.83
C GLY A 238 7.35 -2.05 13.33
N LEU A 239 6.67 -3.02 13.72
CA LEU A 239 6.28 -3.18 15.13
C LEU A 239 7.50 -3.55 16.01
N ARG A 240 8.35 -4.35 15.53
CA ARG A 240 9.54 -4.71 16.32
C ARG A 240 10.45 -3.48 16.51
N LEU A 241 10.58 -2.73 15.41
CA LEU A 241 11.42 -1.52 15.53
C LEU A 241 10.77 -0.52 16.47
N LEU A 242 9.48 -0.40 16.32
CA LEU A 242 8.78 0.50 17.26
C LEU A 242 8.97 0.03 18.70
N ALA A 243 8.78 -1.21 18.97
CA ALA A 243 8.97 -1.72 20.33
C ALA A 243 10.41 -1.51 20.82
N ALA A 244 11.35 -1.76 19.90
CA ALA A 244 12.78 -1.57 20.30
C ALA A 244 13.05 -0.11 20.64
N ALA A 245 12.46 0.73 19.84
CA ALA A 245 12.70 2.17 20.09
C ALA A 245 12.11 2.58 21.45
N ARG A 246 10.92 2.12 21.69
CA ARG A 246 10.29 2.48 22.99
C ARG A 246 11.06 1.88 24.17
N LEU A 247 11.50 0.66 23.99
CA LEU A 247 12.26 0.02 25.09
C LEU A 247 13.59 0.73 25.32
N ALA A 248 14.28 1.09 24.25
CA ALA A 248 15.59 1.78 24.40
C ALA A 248 15.39 3.14 25.08
N GLU A 249 14.36 3.87 24.67
CA GLU A 249 14.11 5.18 25.28
C GLU A 249 13.84 5.04 26.79
N ASP A 250 13.01 4.02 27.08
CA ASP A 250 12.72 3.82 28.51
C ASP A 250 13.98 3.47 29.29
N LEU A 251 14.85 2.64 28.82
CA LEU A 251 16.06 2.21 29.56
C LEU A 251 17.07 3.36 29.65
N GLN A 252 17.07 4.19 28.70
CA GLN A 252 18.01 5.33 28.73
C GLN A 252 17.56 6.36 29.78
N ARG A 253 16.29 6.53 29.86
CA ARG A 253 15.80 7.46 30.90
C ARG A 253 16.18 6.97 32.30
N GLU A 254 16.22 5.67 32.47
CA GLU A 254 16.55 5.12 33.81
C GLU A 254 18.07 5.04 34.02
N ASN A 255 18.78 4.65 32.99
CA ASN A 255 20.24 4.50 33.03
C ASN A 255 20.83 4.85 31.66
N ARG A 256 21.54 6.05 31.67
CA ARG A 256 22.02 6.60 30.38
C ARG A 256 23.04 5.66 29.74
N ASP A 257 23.71 4.74 30.54
CA ASP A 257 24.76 3.88 29.95
C ASP A 257 24.28 2.43 29.84
N SER A 258 22.98 2.22 29.63
CA SER A 258 22.48 0.83 29.56
C SER A 258 23.01 0.13 28.31
N ALA A 259 23.76 -1.01 28.51
CA ALA A 259 24.29 -1.80 27.37
C ALA A 259 23.15 -2.30 26.47
N VAL A 260 21.97 -2.69 27.05
CA VAL A 260 20.83 -3.21 26.26
C VAL A 260 20.29 -2.10 25.35
N ALA A 261 20.16 -0.90 25.91
CA ALA A 261 19.65 0.21 25.07
C ALA A 261 20.60 0.49 23.90
N ARG A 262 21.91 0.54 24.14
CA ARG A 262 22.89 0.75 23.04
C ARG A 262 22.77 -0.35 21.99
N ASP A 263 22.67 -1.65 22.44
CA ASP A 263 22.58 -2.76 21.46
C ASP A 263 21.27 -2.68 20.67
N LEU A 264 20.15 -2.24 21.33
CA LEU A 264 18.89 -2.13 20.58
C LEU A 264 19.00 -1.04 19.50
N ARG A 265 19.66 0.05 19.79
CA ARG A 265 19.83 1.11 18.76
C ARG A 265 20.71 0.62 17.61
N ALA A 266 21.79 -0.06 18.05
CA ALA A 266 22.66 -0.62 17.01
C ALA A 266 21.90 -1.63 16.13
N TRP A 267 21.12 -2.44 16.85
CA TRP A 267 20.33 -3.41 16.06
C TRP A 267 19.38 -2.68 15.10
N ARG A 268 18.71 -1.64 15.56
CA ARG A 268 17.77 -0.90 14.69
C ARG A 268 18.51 -0.30 13.50
N SER A 269 19.62 0.34 13.78
CA SER A 269 20.42 0.91 12.68
C SER A 269 20.83 -0.18 11.67
N ALA A 270 21.34 -1.28 12.22
CA ALA A 270 21.73 -2.38 11.33
C ALA A 270 20.53 -2.89 10.52
N TYR A 271 19.44 -2.91 11.29
CA TYR A 271 18.23 -3.36 10.58
C TYR A 271 17.91 -2.40 9.42
N HIS A 272 17.80 -1.16 9.73
CA HIS A 272 17.46 -0.19 8.66
C HIS A 272 18.46 -0.27 7.51
N GLU A 273 19.67 -0.44 7.89
CA GLU A 273 20.69 -0.56 6.83
C GLU A 273 20.44 -1.82 5.97
N HIS A 274 20.12 -2.89 6.66
CA HIS A 274 19.90 -4.15 5.90
C HIS A 274 18.54 -4.10 5.18
N ALA A 275 17.53 -3.51 5.90
CA ALA A 275 16.18 -3.44 5.31
C ALA A 275 16.23 -2.59 4.02
N ARG A 276 17.15 -1.59 3.94
CA ARG A 276 17.26 -0.79 2.70
C ARG A 276 17.56 -1.69 1.50
N ARG A 277 17.97 -2.88 1.83
CA ARG A 277 18.38 -3.77 0.71
C ARG A 277 17.30 -4.82 0.44
N LEU A 278 16.08 -4.77 1.24
CA LEU A 278 15.02 -5.80 1.12
C LEU A 278 13.84 -5.21 0.35
N PRO A 279 12.96 -6.12 -0.38
CA PRO A 279 11.83 -5.63 -1.19
C PRO A 279 10.73 -5.04 -0.30
N GLY A 280 10.11 -3.77 -0.61
CA GLY A 280 9.02 -3.10 0.14
C GLY A 280 7.66 -3.59 -0.35
N THR A 281 6.65 -3.45 0.50
CA THR A 281 5.28 -3.85 0.11
C THR A 281 4.62 -2.70 -0.65
N LEU A 282 3.92 -3.05 -1.81
CA LEU A 282 3.12 -2.03 -2.52
C LEU A 282 1.93 -1.58 -1.68
N LEU A 283 1.60 -2.47 -0.64
CA LEU A 283 0.49 -2.25 0.32
C LEU A 283 1.06 -2.02 1.72
N GLY A 284 1.82 -0.92 1.94
CA GLY A 284 2.36 -0.74 3.32
C GLY A 284 2.09 0.66 3.84
N GLY A 285 1.70 0.69 5.17
CA GLY A 285 1.51 1.93 5.96
C GLY A 285 2.57 2.99 5.62
N VAL A 286 2.11 4.16 5.19
CA VAL A 286 2.96 5.36 5.02
C VAL A 286 4.11 5.34 6.05
N GLY A 287 5.42 4.78 5.60
CA GLY A 287 6.57 5.00 6.51
C GLY A 287 7.35 3.70 6.74
N GLY A 288 6.93 2.52 6.03
CA GLY A 288 7.76 1.31 6.18
C GLY A 288 8.78 1.18 5.05
N PRO A 289 10.10 0.70 5.33
CA PRO A 289 11.16 0.56 4.32
C PRO A 289 10.70 -0.33 3.15
N SER A 290 10.89 0.27 1.84
CA SER A 290 10.58 -0.49 0.61
C SER A 290 11.46 -1.76 0.52
N VAL A 291 11.02 -3.04 0.49
CA VAL A 291 11.59 -4.39 0.53
C VAL A 291 12.21 -4.72 -0.84
N ALA A 292 12.14 -3.95 -2.01
CA ALA A 292 12.80 -4.02 -3.34
C ALA A 292 12.59 -2.68 -4.06
N PRO A 293 13.35 -1.64 -3.60
CA PRO A 293 13.13 -0.26 -4.08
C PRO A 293 13.33 -0.15 -5.60
N GLN A 294 14.30 -1.01 -6.04
CA GLN A 294 14.54 -0.90 -7.49
C GLN A 294 13.42 -1.57 -8.29
N THR A 295 12.96 -2.77 -7.81
CA THR A 295 11.82 -3.43 -8.49
C THR A 295 10.53 -2.62 -8.31
N GLN A 296 10.43 -2.03 -7.13
CA GLN A 296 9.28 -1.14 -6.86
C GLN A 296 9.38 0.11 -7.75
N GLN A 297 10.53 0.72 -7.71
CA GLN A 297 10.75 1.85 -8.61
C GLN A 297 10.50 1.47 -10.08
N ARG A 298 11.04 0.30 -10.44
CA ARG A 298 10.81 -0.17 -11.83
C ARG A 298 9.33 -0.39 -12.09
N PHE A 299 8.71 -0.96 -11.04
CA PHE A 299 7.26 -1.17 -11.21
C PHE A 299 6.55 0.19 -11.32
N ALA A 300 6.84 1.12 -10.37
CA ALA A 300 6.20 2.46 -10.41
C ALA A 300 6.48 3.16 -11.74
N GLN A 301 7.69 3.09 -12.14
CA GLN A 301 8.05 3.73 -13.43
C GLN A 301 7.29 3.09 -14.60
N SER A 302 7.21 1.79 -14.48
CA SER A 302 6.53 1.11 -15.61
C SER A 302 5.04 1.47 -15.64
N VAL A 303 4.46 1.59 -14.52
CA VAL A 303 3.02 1.94 -14.48
C VAL A 303 2.84 3.37 -15.00
N VAL A 304 3.77 4.23 -14.61
CA VAL A 304 3.69 5.64 -15.08
C VAL A 304 3.88 5.70 -16.60
N TRP A 305 4.94 4.95 -17.09
CA TRP A 305 5.16 4.95 -18.56
C TRP A 305 3.96 4.38 -19.30
N ALA A 306 3.41 3.29 -18.73
CA ALA A 306 2.28 2.64 -19.42
C ALA A 306 1.07 3.57 -19.45
N SER A 307 0.82 4.28 -18.38
CA SER A 307 -0.38 5.14 -18.32
C SER A 307 -0.24 6.36 -19.23
N TRP A 308 0.91 6.98 -19.28
CA TRP A 308 1.11 8.17 -20.15
C TRP A 308 1.13 7.77 -21.63
N THR A 309 1.74 6.59 -21.91
CA THR A 309 1.74 6.14 -23.33
C THR A 309 0.33 5.75 -23.78
N ALA A 310 -0.42 5.14 -22.85
CA ALA A 310 -1.83 4.81 -23.20
C ALA A 310 -2.64 6.09 -23.44
N SER A 311 -2.45 7.12 -22.68
CA SER A 311 -3.16 8.40 -22.87
C SER A 311 -2.77 9.06 -24.20
N ALA A 312 -1.44 8.96 -24.50
CA ALA A 312 -0.99 9.51 -25.80
C ALA A 312 -1.63 8.78 -26.97
N ALA A 313 -1.69 7.40 -26.81
CA ALA A 313 -2.31 6.62 -27.90
C ALA A 313 -3.79 6.99 -28.06
N LEU A 314 -4.46 7.20 -26.95
CA LEU A 314 -5.88 7.58 -27.02
C LEU A 314 -6.05 8.95 -27.69
N THR A 315 -5.20 9.90 -27.30
CA THR A 315 -5.26 11.24 -27.92
C THR A 315 -5.01 11.15 -29.44
N ALA A 316 -4.02 10.34 -29.83
CA ALA A 316 -3.73 10.18 -31.27
C ALA A 316 -4.91 9.53 -32.01
N ALA A 317 -5.56 8.55 -31.34
CA ALA A 317 -6.73 7.88 -31.94
C ALA A 317 -7.88 8.87 -32.15
N LEU A 318 -8.10 9.71 -31.16
CA LEU A 318 -9.25 10.65 -31.24
C LEU A 318 -9.00 11.70 -32.32
N VAL A 319 -7.76 12.15 -32.45
CA VAL A 319 -7.42 13.15 -33.50
C VAL A 319 -7.57 12.53 -34.88
N THR A 320 -7.16 11.25 -35.07
CA THR A 320 -7.26 10.55 -36.38
C THR A 320 -8.73 10.32 -36.74
N LEU A 321 -9.54 9.98 -35.73
CA LEU A 321 -10.96 9.72 -36.03
C LEU A 321 -11.68 11.03 -36.39
N LEU A 322 -11.28 12.11 -35.64
CA LEU A 322 -11.88 13.41 -35.97
C LEU A 322 -11.43 13.88 -37.36
N GLY A 323 -10.18 13.65 -37.76
CA GLY A 323 -9.66 13.96 -39.10
C GLY A 323 -10.38 13.17 -40.20
N CYS A 324 -10.62 11.80 -39.92
CA CYS A 324 -11.29 10.94 -40.92
C CYS A 324 -12.77 11.36 -41.08
N TRP A 325 -13.35 11.71 -39.90
CA TRP A 325 -14.76 12.15 -39.93
C TRP A 325 -14.89 13.45 -40.75
N SER A 326 -13.96 14.38 -40.60
CA SER A 326 -13.97 15.65 -41.35
C SER A 326 -13.75 15.42 -42.86
N LEU A 327 -13.05 14.35 -43.25
CA LEU A 327 -12.81 14.03 -44.68
C LEU A 327 -14.05 13.37 -45.30
N PHE A 328 -14.98 12.68 -44.45
CA PHE A 328 -16.15 11.93 -44.94
C PHE A 328 -17.38 12.84 -44.97
N THR A 329 -17.57 13.80 -44.07
CA THR A 329 -18.82 14.59 -43.96
C THR A 329 -18.67 15.88 -44.78
N ARG A 330 -17.80 15.85 -45.95
CA ARG A 330 -17.62 17.03 -46.82
C ARG A 330 -18.00 18.32 -46.09
N ALA A 331 -18.35 18.29 -44.76
CA ALA A 331 -18.58 19.50 -43.94
C ALA A 331 -17.23 20.11 -43.54
N ALA A 332 -16.20 20.00 -44.44
CA ALA A 332 -14.83 20.36 -43.99
C ALA A 332 -14.62 21.87 -44.15
N GLY A 333 -15.22 22.69 -43.33
CA GLY A 333 -14.50 23.93 -42.97
C GLY A 333 -13.15 23.65 -42.30
N ALA A 334 -11.85 23.95 -42.88
CA ALA A 334 -10.54 24.49 -42.47
C ALA A 334 -10.21 24.10 -41.02
N GLY A 335 -11.08 23.24 -40.15
CA GLY A 335 -10.88 22.93 -38.73
C GLY A 335 -10.30 21.54 -38.52
N GLY A 336 -10.16 20.57 -39.47
CA GLY A 336 -9.69 19.16 -39.35
C GLY A 336 -8.17 19.06 -39.41
N ARG A 337 -7.38 20.05 -39.99
CA ARG A 337 -5.90 20.03 -40.13
C ARG A 337 -5.24 20.45 -38.81
N ARG A 338 -5.66 21.37 -38.11
CA ARG A 338 -5.03 21.89 -36.87
C ARG A 338 -5.33 20.96 -35.69
N ALA A 339 -6.48 20.40 -35.85
CA ALA A 339 -6.81 19.45 -34.78
C ALA A 339 -5.90 18.21 -34.83
N SER A 340 -5.43 17.90 -36.07
CA SER A 340 -4.54 16.72 -36.22
C SER A 340 -3.09 17.05 -35.89
N LEU A 341 -2.47 18.34 -36.34
CA LEU A 341 -1.10 18.78 -35.96
C LEU A 341 -1.01 18.99 -34.44
N PHE A 342 -2.01 19.58 -33.85
CA PHE A 342 -2.00 19.79 -32.39
C PHE A 342 -2.18 18.48 -31.64
N GLY A 343 -2.90 17.56 -32.33
CA GLY A 343 -3.05 16.21 -31.73
C GLY A 343 -1.72 15.45 -31.67
N VAL A 344 -0.92 15.55 -32.82
CA VAL A 344 0.39 14.84 -32.84
C VAL A 344 1.35 15.51 -31.86
N ILE A 345 1.36 16.89 -31.82
CA ILE A 345 2.25 17.61 -30.88
C ILE A 345 1.79 17.34 -29.44
N ALA A 346 0.50 17.31 -29.26
CA ALA A 346 -0.03 16.98 -27.93
C ALA A 346 0.32 15.55 -27.51
N ALA A 347 0.23 14.59 -28.50
CA ALA A 347 0.60 13.18 -28.20
C ALA A 347 2.09 13.07 -27.88
N GLY A 348 2.95 13.76 -28.69
CA GLY A 348 4.40 13.78 -28.42
C GLY A 348 4.71 14.45 -27.07
N ALA A 349 4.01 15.57 -26.74
CA ALA A 349 4.24 16.28 -25.47
C ALA A 349 3.80 15.42 -24.28
N LEU A 350 2.79 14.58 -24.53
CA LEU A 350 2.30 13.72 -23.42
C LEU A 350 3.30 12.60 -23.14
N VAL A 351 3.90 12.10 -24.21
CA VAL A 351 4.88 11.01 -24.01
C VAL A 351 6.15 11.60 -23.37
N ALA A 352 6.56 12.81 -23.84
CA ALA A 352 7.78 13.45 -23.30
C ALA A 352 7.58 13.85 -21.84
N CYS A 353 6.33 14.35 -21.56
CA CYS A 353 6.02 14.72 -20.16
C CYS A 353 5.95 13.47 -19.27
N GLY A 354 5.36 12.34 -19.84
CA GLY A 354 5.37 11.06 -19.08
C GLY A 354 6.79 10.57 -18.77
N TYR A 355 7.66 10.69 -19.78
CA TYR A 355 9.05 10.24 -19.58
C TYR A 355 9.78 11.17 -18.60
N ALA A 356 9.58 12.51 -18.73
CA ALA A 356 10.27 13.48 -17.85
C ALA A 356 9.72 13.36 -16.43
N TRP A 357 8.38 13.09 -16.34
CA TRP A 357 7.76 12.91 -15.01
C TRP A 357 8.27 11.64 -14.33
N ALA A 358 8.36 10.53 -15.06
CA ALA A 358 8.88 9.25 -14.49
C ALA A 358 10.36 9.38 -14.12
N ALA A 359 11.10 10.23 -14.80
CA ALA A 359 12.57 10.31 -14.57
C ALA A 359 12.86 11.30 -13.43
N THR A 360 11.93 12.31 -13.18
CA THR A 360 12.35 13.39 -12.26
C THR A 360 11.52 13.31 -10.98
N GLN A 361 10.37 12.49 -10.98
CA GLN A 361 9.51 12.54 -9.78
C GLN A 361 9.17 11.12 -9.33
N THR A 362 10.04 10.24 -9.35
CA THR A 362 9.81 8.82 -9.05
C THR A 362 9.37 8.65 -7.58
N ASP A 363 9.79 9.54 -6.72
CA ASP A 363 9.45 9.45 -5.28
C ASP A 363 8.00 9.90 -5.04
N VAL A 364 7.60 10.88 -5.77
CA VAL A 364 6.21 11.39 -5.66
C VAL A 364 5.23 10.37 -6.24
N VAL A 365 5.64 9.65 -7.21
CA VAL A 365 4.78 8.64 -7.88
C VAL A 365 4.63 7.41 -6.96
N VAL A 366 5.73 7.08 -6.36
CA VAL A 366 5.69 5.93 -5.42
C VAL A 366 4.82 6.32 -4.20
N HIS A 367 5.03 7.55 -3.84
CA HIS A 367 4.22 8.04 -2.70
C HIS A 367 2.74 8.14 -3.10
N ASP A 368 2.42 8.64 -4.27
CA ASP A 368 1.04 8.68 -4.78
C ASP A 368 0.46 7.27 -4.95
N LEU A 369 1.29 6.38 -5.44
CA LEU A 369 0.81 4.97 -5.58
C LEU A 369 0.55 4.37 -4.20
N ARG A 370 1.35 4.89 -3.19
CA ARG A 370 1.19 4.37 -1.81
C ARG A 370 0.05 5.10 -1.10
N ALA A 371 0.08 6.54 -1.22
CA ALA A 371 -0.94 7.41 -0.61
C ALA A 371 -2.31 7.17 -1.26
N ASP A 372 -2.40 6.88 -2.56
CA ASP A 372 -3.63 6.56 -3.31
C ASP A 372 -4.21 5.21 -2.88
N PHE A 373 -3.45 4.43 -2.15
CA PHE A 373 -3.93 3.19 -1.49
C PHE A 373 -4.83 3.53 -0.29
N SER A 374 -4.71 4.75 0.46
CA SER A 374 -5.56 5.13 1.61
C SER A 374 -6.74 5.99 1.15
N ARG A 375 -6.73 6.48 -0.25
CA ARG A 375 -7.83 7.37 -0.68
C ARG A 375 -8.51 6.80 -1.92
N TRP A 376 -9.23 5.58 -1.81
CA TRP A 376 -10.25 5.02 -2.74
C TRP A 376 -10.33 5.84 -4.03
N ILE A 377 -9.38 5.61 -5.23
CA ILE A 377 -9.97 5.57 -6.58
C ILE A 377 -9.09 6.41 -7.51
N TYR A 378 -7.80 5.94 -8.24
CA TYR A 378 -7.77 6.19 -9.71
C TYR A 378 -6.35 5.91 -10.22
N TRP A 379 -6.16 5.11 -11.28
CA TRP A 379 -5.12 5.30 -12.31
C TRP A 379 -4.49 6.70 -12.23
N PRO A 380 -3.12 6.75 -12.27
CA PRO A 380 -2.61 8.13 -12.28
C PRO A 380 -3.48 9.06 -13.16
N VAL A 381 -4.53 9.71 -12.62
CA VAL A 381 -5.56 10.55 -13.28
C VAL A 381 -4.86 11.68 -14.05
N HIS A 382 -3.62 11.84 -13.71
CA HIS A 382 -2.95 13.05 -14.26
C HIS A 382 -2.67 12.89 -15.75
N PRO A 383 -2.37 11.69 -16.20
CA PRO A 383 -2.17 11.55 -17.64
C PRO A 383 -3.49 11.68 -18.42
N PHE A 384 -4.56 11.33 -17.86
CA PHE A 384 -5.86 11.44 -18.56
C PHE A 384 -6.36 12.88 -18.52
N ILE A 385 -6.11 13.56 -17.44
CA ILE A 385 -6.48 14.99 -17.36
C ILE A 385 -5.64 15.79 -18.36
N ALA A 386 -4.32 15.48 -18.46
CA ALA A 386 -3.45 16.14 -19.45
C ALA A 386 -3.88 15.84 -20.88
N ALA A 387 -4.28 14.59 -21.05
CA ALA A 387 -4.77 14.25 -22.40
C ALA A 387 -6.08 14.98 -22.71
N ALA A 388 -6.95 15.04 -21.76
CA ALA A 388 -8.23 15.75 -21.97
C ALA A 388 -7.97 17.24 -22.21
N ALA A 389 -7.10 17.88 -21.36
CA ALA A 389 -6.74 19.31 -21.54
C ALA A 389 -6.12 19.56 -22.92
N LEU A 390 -5.31 18.65 -23.33
CA LEU A 390 -4.66 18.83 -24.64
C LEU A 390 -5.66 18.63 -25.78
N LEU A 391 -6.56 17.73 -25.55
CA LEU A 391 -7.61 17.54 -26.58
C LEU A 391 -8.51 18.78 -26.65
N MET A 392 -8.78 19.31 -25.49
CA MET A 392 -9.61 20.53 -25.45
C MET A 392 -8.88 21.69 -26.14
N LEU A 393 -7.62 21.79 -25.92
CA LEU A 393 -6.79 22.83 -26.57
C LEU A 393 -6.74 22.62 -28.09
N VAL A 394 -6.67 21.31 -28.44
CA VAL A 394 -6.67 21.02 -29.90
C VAL A 394 -8.01 21.43 -30.50
N VAL A 395 -9.10 21.21 -29.79
CA VAL A 395 -10.44 21.57 -30.30
C VAL A 395 -10.57 23.09 -30.33
N LEU A 396 -10.05 23.81 -29.27
CA LEU A 396 -10.18 25.26 -29.17
C LEU A 396 -9.30 25.97 -30.21
N CYS A 397 -8.11 25.45 -30.42
CA CYS A 397 -7.17 26.02 -31.42
C CYS A 397 -7.66 25.76 -32.85
N SER A 398 -8.38 24.68 -33.05
CA SER A 398 -8.92 24.42 -34.40
C SER A 398 -10.04 25.41 -34.73
N ARG A 399 -10.57 26.15 -33.71
CA ARG A 399 -11.70 27.06 -33.96
C ARG A 399 -11.20 28.49 -34.15
N PHE A 400 -9.82 28.96 -33.84
CA PHE A 400 -9.50 30.40 -33.72
C PHE A 400 -8.28 30.72 -34.57
N LEU A 401 -7.63 30.02 -35.57
CA LEU A 401 -6.41 30.43 -36.32
C LEU A 401 -6.70 30.29 -37.82
N PRO A 402 -6.14 31.31 -38.70
CA PRO A 402 -6.40 31.49 -40.13
C PRO A 402 -5.71 30.39 -40.96
N HIS A 403 -6.25 29.98 -42.29
CA HIS A 403 -6.58 28.90 -43.24
C HIS A 403 -5.42 28.68 -44.21
N HIS A 404 -4.63 27.36 -44.17
CA HIS A 404 -3.85 27.03 -45.39
C HIS A 404 -3.73 25.51 -45.52
N GLY A 405 -4.23 24.83 -46.56
CA GLY A 405 -4.29 23.68 -47.48
C GLY A 405 -3.18 22.66 -47.22
N ARG A 406 -3.42 21.59 -46.09
CA ARG A 406 -2.70 20.30 -46.13
C ARG A 406 -3.23 19.37 -45.04
N THR A 407 -4.42 18.67 -44.88
CA THR A 407 -5.16 17.84 -43.90
C THR A 407 -4.88 16.35 -44.14
N ARG A 408 -4.32 15.94 -45.27
CA ARG A 408 -4.09 14.50 -45.57
C ARG A 408 -2.76 14.03 -45.00
N THR A 409 -1.73 14.83 -45.02
CA THR A 409 -0.39 14.47 -44.49
C THR A 409 -0.43 14.40 -42.95
N MET A 410 -1.24 15.11 -42.32
CA MET A 410 -1.29 15.18 -40.84
C MET A 410 -2.13 14.03 -40.28
N THR A 411 -3.27 13.74 -40.96
CA THR A 411 -4.03 12.52 -40.59
C THR A 411 -3.16 11.27 -40.75
N ARG A 412 -2.29 11.23 -41.70
CA ARG A 412 -1.38 10.06 -41.89
C ARG A 412 -0.32 10.00 -40.78
N LEU A 413 0.11 11.21 -40.36
CA LEU A 413 1.10 11.24 -39.26
C LEU A 413 0.46 10.81 -37.94
N ALA A 414 -0.76 11.29 -37.68
CA ALA A 414 -1.49 10.86 -36.47
C ALA A 414 -1.79 9.36 -36.50
N LEU A 415 -2.21 8.89 -37.65
CA LEU A 415 -2.45 7.43 -37.78
C LEU A 415 -1.16 6.63 -37.58
N THR A 416 -0.06 7.14 -38.11
CA THR A 416 1.23 6.44 -37.90
C THR A 416 1.60 6.46 -36.41
N ALA A 417 1.40 7.67 -35.78
CA ALA A 417 1.68 7.74 -34.34
C ALA A 417 0.78 6.77 -33.55
N TRP A 418 -0.49 6.70 -33.92
CA TRP A 418 -1.43 5.75 -33.28
C TRP A 418 -0.95 4.31 -33.44
N ILE A 419 -0.52 3.91 -34.61
CA ILE A 419 -0.12 2.51 -34.86
C ILE A 419 1.17 2.20 -34.10
N LEU A 420 1.98 3.26 -33.83
CA LEU A 420 3.24 3.00 -33.11
C LEU A 420 3.00 3.02 -31.60
N LEU A 421 2.08 3.87 -31.17
CA LEU A 421 1.94 4.09 -29.71
C LEU A 421 1.08 2.97 -29.10
N ALA A 422 0.14 2.42 -29.91
CA ALA A 422 -0.75 1.38 -29.35
C ALA A 422 0.04 0.11 -28.99
N PRO A 423 0.92 -0.43 -29.82
CA PRO A 423 1.68 -1.62 -29.42
C PRO A 423 2.72 -1.29 -28.33
N THR A 424 3.29 -0.04 -28.42
CA THR A 424 4.23 0.35 -27.34
C THR A 424 3.54 0.35 -25.98
N ALA A 425 2.30 0.93 -25.95
CA ALA A 425 1.55 0.89 -24.68
C ALA A 425 1.32 -0.54 -24.20
N SER A 426 0.98 -1.37 -25.13
CA SER A 426 0.82 -2.80 -24.75
C SER A 426 2.13 -3.40 -24.22
N GLY A 427 3.27 -3.20 -24.96
CA GLY A 427 4.59 -3.70 -24.50
C GLY A 427 4.92 -3.18 -23.08
N LEU A 428 4.60 -1.90 -22.84
CA LEU A 428 4.94 -1.33 -21.52
C LEU A 428 4.02 -1.92 -20.43
N THR A 429 2.79 -2.18 -20.83
CA THR A 429 1.89 -2.81 -19.85
C THR A 429 2.37 -4.22 -19.49
N MET A 430 2.79 -4.94 -20.51
CA MET A 430 3.31 -6.30 -20.23
C MET A 430 4.56 -6.22 -19.35
N TRP A 431 5.37 -5.28 -19.68
CA TRP A 431 6.58 -5.08 -18.85
C TRP A 431 6.19 -4.75 -17.41
N ALA A 432 5.20 -3.85 -17.28
CA ALA A 432 4.74 -3.52 -15.91
C ALA A 432 4.21 -4.76 -15.18
N ASP A 433 3.48 -5.55 -15.90
CA ASP A 433 2.98 -6.80 -15.29
C ASP A 433 4.14 -7.71 -14.84
N ARG A 434 5.13 -7.87 -15.66
CA ARG A 434 6.29 -8.70 -15.27
C ARG A 434 6.98 -8.12 -14.02
N ALA A 435 7.14 -6.78 -14.11
CA ALA A 435 7.78 -6.14 -12.93
C ALA A 435 6.94 -6.36 -11.67
N ARG A 436 5.67 -6.29 -11.80
CA ARG A 436 4.79 -6.57 -10.63
C ARG A 436 4.99 -8.00 -10.12
N ARG A 437 4.94 -9.01 -10.94
CA ARG A 437 5.11 -10.42 -10.50
C ARG A 437 6.47 -10.63 -9.83
N ALA A 438 7.51 -10.02 -10.49
CA ALA A 438 8.85 -10.14 -9.86
C ALA A 438 8.84 -9.52 -8.46
N HIS A 439 8.10 -8.39 -8.41
CA HIS A 439 8.00 -7.77 -7.07
C HIS A 439 7.25 -8.67 -6.10
N SER A 440 6.12 -9.23 -6.46
CA SER A 440 5.32 -10.13 -5.62
C SER A 440 6.14 -11.35 -5.17
N GLU A 441 6.92 -11.92 -6.02
CA GLU A 441 7.74 -13.10 -5.66
C GLU A 441 8.81 -12.72 -4.62
N ALA A 442 9.37 -11.59 -4.83
CA ALA A 442 10.39 -11.14 -3.86
C ALA A 442 9.79 -10.89 -2.47
N LEU A 443 8.59 -10.41 -2.48
CA LEU A 443 7.91 -10.14 -1.20
C LEU A 443 7.54 -11.44 -0.48
N THR A 444 7.06 -12.35 -1.22
CA THR A 444 6.71 -13.64 -0.60
C THR A 444 7.94 -14.27 0.07
N PHE A 445 9.06 -14.14 -0.58
CA PHE A 445 10.29 -14.70 0.00
C PHE A 445 10.68 -13.97 1.28
N VAL A 446 10.47 -12.69 1.30
CA VAL A 446 10.91 -11.90 2.47
C VAL A 446 9.90 -12.06 3.62
N LEU A 447 8.67 -12.14 3.23
CA LEU A 447 7.65 -12.20 4.29
C LEU A 447 7.48 -13.60 4.85
N HIS A 448 7.93 -14.68 4.09
CA HIS A 448 7.80 -16.08 4.55
C HIS A 448 9.11 -16.56 5.21
N ASP A 449 10.35 -16.01 4.87
CA ASP A 449 11.63 -16.54 5.39
C ASP A 449 12.12 -15.65 6.54
N ASP A 450 11.38 -15.72 7.71
CA ASP A 450 11.81 -15.41 9.09
C ASP A 450 12.79 -14.23 9.11
N TYR A 451 12.37 -12.95 9.28
CA TYR A 451 13.04 -11.72 9.74
C TYR A 451 14.52 -11.97 10.07
N ALA A 452 14.86 -13.21 10.73
CA ALA A 452 16.28 -13.57 11.02
C ALA A 452 17.07 -13.84 9.74
N ALA A 453 16.34 -14.21 8.75
CA ALA A 453 17.02 -14.43 7.46
C ALA A 453 17.24 -13.10 6.71
N ILE A 454 16.41 -12.06 7.15
CA ILE A 454 16.44 -10.76 6.45
C ILE A 454 17.48 -9.84 7.10
N ALA A 455 17.71 -9.84 8.42
CA ALA A 455 18.63 -8.93 9.13
C ALA A 455 20.05 -9.53 9.14
N GLY A 456 20.16 -10.88 8.55
CA GLY A 456 21.51 -11.50 8.57
C GLY A 456 21.92 -11.90 9.99
N ALA A 457 22.80 -12.95 10.20
CA ALA A 457 23.24 -13.56 11.49
C ALA A 457 23.90 -12.52 12.39
N GLU A 458 24.38 -11.44 11.81
CA GLU A 458 25.15 -10.45 12.60
C GLU A 458 24.24 -9.49 13.37
N PRO A 459 23.14 -8.91 12.84
CA PRO A 459 22.23 -8.06 13.61
C PRO A 459 21.46 -8.86 14.67
N ASP A 460 21.28 -10.13 14.41
CA ASP A 460 20.59 -10.95 15.42
C ASP A 460 21.46 -11.13 16.69
N ARG A 461 22.78 -11.15 16.49
CA ARG A 461 23.66 -11.28 17.67
C ARG A 461 23.56 -10.04 18.57
N LEU A 462 23.15 -8.92 17.97
CA LEU A 462 23.02 -7.67 18.76
C LEU A 462 21.82 -7.74 19.71
N LEU A 463 21.02 -8.83 19.53
CA LEU A 463 19.87 -8.96 20.44
C LEU A 463 20.19 -9.93 21.58
N ASP A 464 21.46 -10.41 21.66
CA ASP A 464 21.82 -11.39 22.73
C ASP A 464 21.73 -10.73 24.10
N SER A 465 22.15 -9.50 24.12
CA SER A 465 22.03 -8.83 25.43
C SER A 465 20.56 -8.69 25.86
N LEU A 466 19.75 -8.36 24.87
CA LEU A 466 18.31 -8.29 25.19
C LEU A 466 17.77 -9.66 25.64
N ARG A 467 18.20 -10.79 25.02
CA ARG A 467 17.71 -12.13 25.40
C ARG A 467 18.15 -12.48 26.82
N ALA A 468 19.30 -11.97 27.20
CA ALA A 468 19.84 -12.34 28.53
C ALA A 468 19.27 -11.40 29.60
N TRP A 469 18.70 -10.30 29.11
CA TRP A 469 18.23 -9.27 30.06
C TRP A 469 16.87 -9.66 30.63
N ARG A 470 16.73 -9.57 32.06
CA ARG A 470 15.44 -9.89 32.72
C ARG A 470 14.94 -8.64 33.46
N PRO A 471 14.09 -7.83 32.67
CA PRO A 471 13.59 -6.58 33.27
C PRO A 471 12.94 -6.81 34.64
#